data_AF-A0A250DGN9-F1
#
_entry.id   AF-A0A250DGN9-F1
#
_cell.length_a   1.000
_cell.length_b   1.000
_cell.length_c   1.000
_cell.angle_alpha   90.00
_cell.angle_beta   90.00
_cell.angle_gamma   90.00
#
_symmetry.space_group_name_H-M   'P 1'
#
loop_
_entity.id
_entity.type
_entity.pdbx_description
1 polymer ?
#
loop_
_entity_poly.entity_id
_entity_poly.type
_entity_poly.pdbx_seq_one_letter_code
_entity_poly.pdbx_strand_id
1 'polypeptide(L)' 'MSTKAKIISIYVAIGVLFAFYGWLFGDNSYKSFAYNLGTGVVWPIMLFPGLGKILGAGILALFVGLVLMS' A
#
# COMPACT_ATOMS: atom_id res chain seq x y z
N MET A 1 0.42 -2.82 -26.72
CA MET A 1 -0.24 -2.39 -25.46
C MET A 1 -0.68 -0.94 -25.55
N SER A 2 -1.91 -0.64 -25.13
CA SER A 2 -2.42 0.73 -24.94
C SER A 2 -1.57 1.51 -23.93
N THR A 3 -1.47 2.84 -24.08
CA THR A 3 -0.76 3.73 -23.13
C THR A 3 -1.27 3.54 -21.70
N LYS A 4 -2.58 3.35 -21.51
CA LYS A 4 -3.17 3.08 -20.19
C LYS A 4 -2.60 1.80 -19.56
N ALA A 5 -2.52 0.73 -20.36
CA ALA A 5 -1.98 -0.54 -19.92
C ALA A 5 -0.49 -0.44 -19.59
N LYS A 6 0.29 0.36 -20.33
CA LYS A 6 1.72 0.60 -20.02
C LYS A 6 1.89 1.26 -18.66
N ILE A 7 1.12 2.33 -18.39
CA ILE A 7 1.19 3.06 -17.12
C ILE A 7 0.84 2.14 -15.95
N ILE A 8 -0.25 1.38 -16.06
CA ILE A 8 -0.67 0.42 -15.02
C ILE A 8 0.43 -0.63 -14.80
N SER A 9 1.01 -1.16 -15.88
CA SER A 9 2.05 -2.19 -15.77
C SER A 9 3.30 -1.68 -15.06
N ILE A 10 3.73 -0.45 -15.36
CA ILE A 10 4.86 0.20 -14.68
C ILE A 10 4.53 0.41 -13.21
N TYR A 11 3.32 0.91 -12.90
CA TYR A 11 2.89 1.13 -11.52
C TYR A 11 2.90 -0.16 -10.71
N VAL A 12 2.34 -1.25 -11.26
CA VAL A 12 2.30 -2.56 -10.61
C VAL A 12 3.71 -3.14 -10.48
N ALA A 13 4.57 -3.01 -11.49
CA ALA A 13 5.95 -3.49 -11.43
C ALA A 13 6.72 -2.81 -10.29
N ILE A 14 6.60 -1.48 -10.14
CA ILE A 14 7.20 -0.75 -9.02
C ILE A 14 6.63 -1.25 -7.69
N GLY A 15 5.31 -1.41 -7.60
CA GLY A 15 4.68 -1.92 -6.37
C GLY A 15 5.16 -3.31 -5.97
N VAL A 16 5.37 -4.21 -6.93
CA VAL A 16 5.94 -5.55 -6.69
C VAL A 16 7.40 -5.44 -6.20
N LEU A 17 8.22 -4.54 -6.76
CA LEU A 17 9.57 -4.30 -6.26
C LEU A 17 9.57 -3.80 -4.81
N PHE A 18 8.66 -2.88 -4.47
CA PHE A 18 8.48 -2.43 -3.09
C PHE A 18 8.04 -3.56 -2.15
N ALA A 19 7.18 -4.45 -2.62
CA ALA A 19 6.75 -5.61 -1.86
C ALA A 19 7.91 -6.57 -1.55
N PHE A 20 8.75 -6.87 -2.55
CA PHE A 20 9.96 -7.68 -2.35
C PHE A 20 10.96 -6.98 -1.42
N TYR A 21 11.17 -5.69 -1.60
CA TYR A 21 12.04 -4.91 -0.72
C TYR A 21 11.55 -4.94 0.73
N GLY A 22 10.27 -4.68 0.96
CA GLY A 22 9.66 -4.72 2.29
C GLY A 22 9.70 -6.10 2.94
N TRP A 23 9.46 -7.15 2.16
CA TRP A 23 9.45 -8.53 2.65
C TRP A 23 10.85 -9.06 2.99
N LEU A 24 11.87 -8.73 2.20
CA LEU A 24 13.22 -9.25 2.40
C LEU A 24 14.09 -8.38 3.31
N PHE A 25 13.93 -7.06 3.26
CA PHE A 25 14.85 -6.11 3.89
C PHE A 25 14.17 -5.04 4.76
N GLY A 26 12.85 -4.90 4.66
CA GLY A 26 12.12 -3.83 5.36
C GLY A 26 11.71 -4.17 6.79
N ASP A 27 11.20 -3.15 7.48
CA ASP A 27 10.68 -3.25 8.86
C ASP A 27 9.53 -4.26 8.99
N ASN A 28 8.85 -4.58 7.88
CA ASN A 28 7.76 -5.55 7.81
C ASN A 28 8.20 -6.93 7.29
N SER A 29 9.50 -7.24 7.32
CA SER A 29 10.05 -8.53 6.85
C SER A 29 9.55 -9.74 7.64
N TYR A 30 9.19 -9.55 8.92
CA TYR A 30 8.57 -10.58 9.75
C TYR A 30 7.12 -10.90 9.35
N LYS A 31 6.50 -10.08 8.49
CA LYS A 31 5.13 -10.30 8.00
C LYS A 31 5.14 -11.08 6.69
N SER A 32 4.02 -11.70 6.36
CA SER A 32 3.87 -12.46 5.12
C SER A 32 4.11 -11.60 3.88
N PHE A 33 4.51 -12.24 2.78
CA PHE A 33 4.64 -11.55 1.49
C PHE A 33 3.33 -10.86 1.07
N ALA A 34 2.17 -11.47 1.35
CA ALA A 34 0.87 -10.87 1.02
C ALA A 34 0.63 -9.51 1.72
N TYR A 35 1.09 -9.35 2.97
CA TYR A 35 1.04 -8.07 3.65
C TYR A 35 1.91 -7.03 2.94
N ASN A 36 3.15 -7.40 2.62
CA ASN A 36 4.10 -6.53 1.92
C ASN A 36 3.67 -6.22 0.47
N LEU A 37 2.92 -7.13 -0.17
CA LEU A 37 2.29 -6.89 -1.47
C LEU A 37 1.21 -5.83 -1.37
N GLY A 38 0.37 -5.89 -0.33
CA GLY A 38 -0.63 -4.86 -0.07
C GLY A 38 -0.01 -3.47 0.15
N THR A 39 1.08 -3.38 0.91
CA THR A 39 1.81 -2.11 1.11
C THR A 39 2.54 -1.66 -0.17
N GLY A 40 3.05 -2.60 -0.96
CA GLY A 40 3.66 -2.33 -2.27
C GLY A 40 2.67 -1.76 -3.30
N VAL A 41 1.40 -2.16 -3.29
CA VAL A 41 0.37 -1.57 -4.17
C VAL A 41 0.19 -0.08 -3.90
N VAL A 42 0.35 0.37 -2.66
CA VAL A 42 0.24 1.78 -2.25
C VAL A 42 1.61 2.45 -2.08
N TRP A 43 2.65 1.96 -2.78
CA TRP A 43 4.04 2.41 -2.65
C TRP A 43 4.25 3.94 -2.67
N PRO A 44 3.54 4.78 -3.46
CA PRO A 44 3.81 6.21 -3.46
C PRO A 44 3.50 6.85 -2.10
N ILE A 45 2.52 6.32 -1.38
CA ILE A 45 2.12 6.81 -0.05
C ILE A 45 3.15 6.38 1.01
N MET A 46 3.74 5.19 0.85
CA MET A 46 4.76 4.67 1.76
C MET A 46 6.02 5.52 1.82
N LEU A 47 6.31 6.28 0.76
CA LEU A 47 7.44 7.22 0.71
C LEU A 47 7.26 8.43 1.65
N PHE A 48 6.03 8.69 2.09
CA PHE A 48 5.69 9.86 2.91
C PHE A 48 5.09 9.40 4.25
N PRO A 49 5.90 9.35 5.33
CA PRO A 49 5.45 8.86 6.64
C PRO A 49 4.21 9.59 7.19
N GLY A 50 4.05 10.88 6.86
CA GLY A 50 2.89 11.67 7.27
C GLY A 50 1.59 11.30 6.54
N LEU A 51 1.66 11.06 5.22
CA LEU A 51 0.48 10.76 4.40
C LEU A 51 -0.10 9.38 4.74
N GLY A 52 0.75 8.38 4.97
CA GLY A 52 0.30 7.04 5.38
C GLY A 52 -0.48 7.06 6.70
N LYS A 53 -0.01 7.85 7.69
CA LYS A 53 -0.69 8.01 8.98
C LYS A 53 -2.04 8.70 8.84
N ILE A 54 -2.12 9.78 8.06
CA ILE A 54 -3.36 10.55 7.84
C ILE A 54 -4.40 9.68 7.14
N LEU A 55 -4.02 8.99 6.06
CA LEU A 55 -4.93 8.12 5.31
C LEU A 55 -5.38 6.91 6.13
N GLY A 56 -4.47 6.26 6.85
CA GLY A 56 -4.81 5.14 7.74
C GLY A 56 -5.78 5.55 8.85
N ALA A 57 -5.54 6.69 9.50
CA ALA A 57 -6.43 7.23 10.52
C ALA A 57 -7.81 7.62 9.94
N GLY A 58 -7.83 8.24 8.76
CA GLY A 58 -9.08 8.62 8.09
C GLY A 58 -9.95 7.43 7.70
N ILE A 59 -9.34 6.37 7.12
CA ILE A 59 -10.05 5.13 6.76
C ILE A 59 -10.60 4.44 8.02
N LEU A 60 -9.81 4.38 9.10
CA LEU A 60 -10.25 3.78 10.35
C LEU A 60 -11.41 4.56 10.98
N ALA A 61 -11.33 5.89 11.01
CA ALA A 61 -12.39 6.75 11.54
C ALA A 61 -13.70 6.59 10.74
N LEU A 62 -13.62 6.53 9.42
CA LEU A 62 -14.77 6.24 8.55
C LEU A 62 -15.37 4.86 8.85
N PHE A 63 -14.55 3.83 8.96
CA PHE A 63 -15.01 2.47 9.26
C PHE A 63 -15.71 2.41 10.61
N VAL A 64 -15.12 2.99 11.66
CA VAL A 64 -15.73 3.05 13.00
C VAL A 64 -17.05 3.83 12.97
N GLY A 65 -17.09 4.98 12.30
CA GLY A 65 -18.32 5.76 12.15
C GLY A 65 -19.45 4.95 11.48
N LEU A 66 -19.13 4.23 10.39
CA LEU A 66 -20.10 3.37 9.70
C LEU A 66 -20.62 2.23 10.60
N VAL A 67 -19.73 1.57 11.35
CA VAL A 67 -20.11 0.48 12.26
C VAL A 67 -20.94 0.98 13.45
N LEU A 68 -20.68 2.19 13.96
CA LEU A 68 -21.48 2.77 15.04
C LEU A 68 -22.86 3.26 14.57
N MET A 69 -23.00 3.56 13.28
CA MET A 69 -24.25 4.03 12.67
C MET A 69 -25.11 2.90 12.07
N SER A 70 -24.59 1.67 12.01
CA SER A 70 -25.32 0.47 11.56
C SER A 70 -26.08 -0.20 12.68
#